data_AF-A0A183EPS5-F1
#
_entry.id   AF-A0A183EPS5-F1
#
_cell.length_a   1.000
_cell.length_b   1.000
_cell.length_c   1.000
_cell.angle_alpha   90.00
_cell.angle_beta   90.00
_cell.angle_gamma   90.00
#
_symmetry.space_group_name_H-M   'P 1'
#
loop_
_entity.id
_entity.type
_entity.pdbx_description
1 polymer ?
#
loop_
_entity_poly.entity_id
_entity_poly.type
_entity_poly.pdbx_seq_one_letter_code
_entity_poly.pdbx_strand_id
1 'polypeptide(L)'
;MQMSKPRLLIRHSRKFSTAIHQKLTGDDYQYVHKSDMPTYYFQKSLRRLPIPKLPDTCRKFLASAEAVLSKEKLNSLKALVNDFATHEGPELQRELVLHDQRNLQTSFISEPWFDVYLSDRAPCPVNYNPFMVYAPDPQKEYNDQVKFYVFPVLRCVKHY
;
A
#
# COMPACT_ATOMS: atom_id res chain seq x y z
N MET A 1 44.88 -28.86 5.44
CA MET A 1 44.24 -28.41 4.20
C MET A 1 42.73 -28.40 4.40
N GLN A 2 42.18 -27.29 4.89
CA GLN A 2 40.74 -27.03 4.96
C GLN A 2 40.56 -25.55 4.62
N MET A 3 39.97 -25.28 3.44
CA MET A 3 39.79 -23.95 2.91
C MET A 3 38.54 -23.31 3.52
N SER A 4 38.76 -22.23 4.27
CA SER A 4 37.72 -21.30 4.72
C SER A 4 37.11 -20.58 3.50
N LYS A 5 35.80 -20.72 3.29
CA LYS A 5 35.06 -19.97 2.27
C LYS A 5 34.79 -18.54 2.78
N PRO A 6 35.14 -17.48 2.04
CA PRO A 6 34.79 -16.12 2.46
C PRO A 6 33.30 -15.85 2.19
N ARG A 7 32.59 -15.38 3.23
CA ARG A 7 31.22 -14.85 3.14
C ARG A 7 31.23 -13.58 2.28
N LEU A 8 30.51 -13.60 1.16
CA LEU A 8 30.28 -12.42 0.32
C LEU A 8 29.28 -11.48 1.04
N LEU A 9 29.80 -10.47 1.75
CA LEU A 9 29.00 -9.33 2.22
C LEU A 9 28.74 -8.41 1.02
N ILE A 10 27.55 -8.50 0.43
CA ILE A 10 27.10 -7.55 -0.60
C ILE A 10 26.78 -6.23 0.11
N ARG A 11 27.79 -5.38 0.30
CA ARG A 11 27.61 -3.95 0.58
C ARG A 11 27.05 -3.30 -0.69
N HIS A 12 25.74 -3.10 -0.75
CA HIS A 12 25.15 -2.15 -1.69
C HIS A 12 25.58 -0.74 -1.26
N SER A 13 26.72 -0.29 -1.78
CA SER A 13 27.09 1.12 -1.76
C SER A 13 26.11 1.87 -2.65
N ARG A 14 25.05 2.45 -2.07
CA ARG A 14 24.35 3.56 -2.72
C ARG A 14 25.30 4.75 -2.71
N LYS A 15 26.17 4.82 -3.73
CA LYS A 15 26.84 6.06 -4.08
C LYS A 15 25.74 7.00 -4.57
N PHE A 16 25.22 7.83 -3.67
CA PHE A 16 24.57 9.06 -4.10
C PHE A 16 25.66 9.88 -4.77
N SER A 17 25.65 9.88 -6.10
CA SER A 17 26.58 10.65 -6.92
C SER A 17 26.28 12.14 -6.69
N THR A 18 26.93 12.73 -5.70
CA THR A 18 27.10 14.17 -5.62
C THR A 18 28.05 14.58 -6.74
N ALA A 19 27.62 15.57 -7.54
CA ALA A 19 28.32 16.11 -8.70
C ALA A 19 28.30 15.24 -9.98
N ILE A 20 27.19 15.33 -10.73
CA ILE A 20 27.29 15.45 -12.19
C ILE A 20 26.54 16.73 -12.55
N HIS A 21 27.28 17.78 -12.91
CA HIS A 21 26.74 18.92 -13.65
C HIS A 21 26.46 18.42 -15.07
N GLN A 22 25.48 17.53 -15.19
CA GLN A 22 25.01 17.04 -16.47
C GLN A 22 24.30 18.25 -17.07
N LYS A 23 24.91 18.85 -18.10
CA LYS A 23 24.19 19.78 -18.96
C LYS A 23 23.00 19.00 -19.50
N LEU A 24 21.84 19.21 -18.90
CA LEU A 24 20.60 18.64 -19.39
C LEU A 24 20.36 19.31 -20.75
N THR A 25 20.53 18.53 -21.82
CA THR A 25 20.37 18.99 -23.20
C THR A 25 19.07 18.45 -23.76
N GLY A 26 18.35 19.23 -24.57
CA GLY A 26 17.07 18.81 -25.12
C GLY A 26 16.02 18.60 -24.03
N ASP A 27 15.09 17.66 -24.21
CA ASP A 27 13.96 17.45 -23.30
C ASP A 27 14.33 16.72 -21.99
N ASP A 28 15.61 16.34 -21.79
CA ASP A 28 16.05 15.57 -20.62
C ASP A 28 15.79 16.29 -19.28
N TYR A 29 15.73 17.62 -19.26
CA TYR A 29 15.39 18.35 -18.04
C TYR A 29 13.92 18.22 -17.62
N GLN A 30 13.03 17.81 -18.54
CA GLN A 30 11.60 17.70 -18.31
C GLN A 30 11.20 16.39 -17.61
N TYR A 31 12.07 15.39 -17.56
CA TYR A 31 11.78 14.08 -17.00
C TYR A 31 12.62 13.83 -15.74
N VAL A 32 12.00 13.31 -14.68
CA VAL A 32 12.71 12.72 -13.51
C VAL A 32 13.20 11.33 -13.85
N HIS A 33 12.43 10.60 -14.64
CA HIS A 33 12.69 9.24 -15.05
C HIS A 33 12.19 9.05 -16.50
N LYS A 34 12.93 8.27 -17.28
CA LYS A 34 12.52 7.85 -18.63
C LYS A 34 12.48 6.34 -18.63
N SER A 35 11.28 5.80 -18.51
CA SER A 35 11.07 4.35 -18.51
C SER A 35 11.02 3.82 -19.94
N ASP A 36 11.77 2.76 -20.24
CA ASP A 36 11.64 2.02 -21.51
C ASP A 36 10.26 1.33 -21.63
N MET A 37 9.56 1.14 -20.51
CA MET A 37 8.25 0.52 -20.44
C MET A 37 7.17 1.52 -20.00
N PRO A 38 5.99 1.54 -20.64
CA PRO A 38 4.89 2.40 -20.20
C PRO A 38 4.49 2.13 -18.74
N THR A 39 4.26 3.20 -17.96
CA THR A 39 3.91 3.12 -16.53
C THR A 39 2.75 2.18 -16.23
N TYR A 40 1.76 2.10 -17.12
CA TYR A 40 0.56 1.28 -16.94
C TYR A 40 0.58 -0.03 -17.72
N TYR A 41 1.73 -0.46 -18.25
CA TYR A 41 1.86 -1.63 -19.12
C TYR A 41 1.22 -2.90 -18.52
N PHE A 42 1.44 -3.16 -17.23
CA PHE A 42 0.94 -4.36 -16.55
C PHE A 42 -0.48 -4.23 -15.97
N GLN A 43 -1.14 -3.07 -16.06
CA GLN A 43 -2.45 -2.87 -15.43
C GLN A 43 -3.49 -3.89 -15.93
N LYS A 44 -3.48 -4.18 -17.23
CA LYS A 44 -4.39 -5.15 -17.86
C LYS A 44 -4.12 -6.61 -17.46
N SER A 45 -2.92 -6.91 -16.95
CA SER A 45 -2.49 -8.26 -16.55
C SER A 45 -2.53 -8.50 -15.04
N LEU A 46 -3.03 -7.53 -14.26
CA LEU A 46 -3.16 -7.70 -12.81
C LEU A 46 -4.14 -8.84 -12.48
N ARG A 47 -3.76 -9.67 -11.52
CA ARG A 47 -4.64 -10.73 -11.01
C ARG A 47 -5.74 -10.12 -10.15
N ARG A 48 -6.93 -10.72 -10.25
CA ARG A 48 -8.08 -10.33 -9.43
C ARG A 48 -7.82 -10.64 -7.95
N LEU A 49 -8.33 -9.79 -7.07
CA LEU A 49 -8.24 -9.99 -5.63
C LEU A 49 -9.16 -11.15 -5.22
N PRO A 50 -8.65 -12.24 -4.63
CA PRO A 50 -9.48 -13.38 -4.29
C PRO A 50 -10.36 -13.09 -3.06
N ILE A 51 -11.60 -13.56 -3.09
CA ILE A 51 -12.47 -13.59 -1.91
C ILE A 51 -12.08 -14.82 -1.07
N PRO A 52 -11.73 -14.66 0.21
CA PRO A 52 -11.41 -15.78 1.09
C PRO A 52 -12.64 -16.66 1.37
N LYS A 53 -12.42 -17.93 1.68
CA LYS A 53 -13.49 -18.84 2.08
C LYS A 53 -14.06 -18.41 3.43
N LEU A 54 -15.37 -18.46 3.58
CA LEU A 54 -16.07 -18.07 4.82
C LEU A 54 -15.49 -18.75 6.08
N PRO A 55 -15.23 -20.08 6.13
CA PRO A 55 -14.67 -20.72 7.31
C PRO A 55 -13.26 -20.23 7.68
N ASP A 56 -12.46 -19.87 6.67
CA ASP A 56 -11.11 -19.33 6.89
C ASP A 56 -11.18 -17.91 7.48
N THR A 57 -12.14 -17.11 7.02
CA THR A 57 -12.41 -15.77 7.56
C THR A 57 -12.91 -15.86 9.00
N CYS A 58 -13.90 -16.70 9.30
CA CYS A 58 -14.42 -16.90 10.66
C CYS A 58 -13.31 -17.36 11.62
N ARG A 59 -12.48 -18.32 11.20
CA ARG A 59 -11.35 -18.81 12.02
C ARG A 59 -10.34 -17.71 12.31
N LYS A 60 -9.92 -16.95 11.30
CA LYS A 60 -8.96 -15.84 11.48
C LYS A 60 -9.53 -14.73 12.35
N PHE A 61 -10.81 -14.43 12.21
CA PHE A 61 -11.50 -13.44 13.05
C PHE A 61 -11.49 -13.86 14.52
N LEU A 62 -11.85 -15.10 14.84
CA LEU A 62 -11.79 -15.62 16.21
C LEU A 62 -10.37 -15.62 16.78
N ALA A 63 -9.37 -16.01 15.98
CA ALA A 63 -7.97 -15.98 16.40
C ALA A 63 -7.48 -14.55 16.71
N SER A 64 -7.91 -13.55 15.93
CA SER A 64 -7.59 -12.14 16.23
C SER A 64 -8.32 -11.63 17.47
N ALA A 65 -9.56 -12.06 17.69
CA ALA A 65 -10.37 -11.63 18.83
C ALA A 65 -9.87 -12.20 20.17
N GLU A 66 -9.30 -13.41 20.15
CA GLU A 66 -8.71 -14.05 21.34
C GLU A 66 -7.57 -13.23 21.97
N ALA A 67 -6.84 -12.45 21.16
CA ALA A 67 -5.77 -11.58 21.67
C ALA A 67 -6.28 -10.34 22.43
N VAL A 68 -7.57 -9.98 22.29
CA VAL A 68 -8.13 -8.71 22.80
C VAL A 68 -9.26 -8.94 23.80
N LEU A 69 -10.02 -10.03 23.67
CA LEU A 69 -11.23 -10.28 24.46
C LEU A 69 -10.97 -11.14 25.70
N SER A 70 -11.77 -10.92 26.75
CA SER A 70 -11.82 -11.84 27.89
C SER A 70 -12.43 -13.18 27.48
N LYS A 71 -12.15 -14.23 28.25
CA LYS A 71 -12.60 -15.59 27.96
C LYS A 71 -14.13 -15.70 27.84
N GLU A 72 -14.86 -14.98 28.68
CA GLU A 72 -16.33 -14.95 28.69
C GLU A 72 -16.85 -14.34 27.38
N LYS A 73 -16.32 -13.18 26.98
CA LYS A 73 -16.71 -12.50 25.74
C LYS A 73 -16.33 -13.30 24.50
N LEU A 74 -15.16 -13.95 24.52
CA LEU A 74 -14.71 -14.81 23.42
C LEU A 74 -15.64 -16.02 23.23
N ASN A 75 -16.14 -16.62 24.32
CA ASN A 75 -17.09 -17.73 24.22
C ASN A 75 -18.42 -17.29 23.60
N SER A 76 -18.96 -16.13 24.02
CA SER A 76 -20.15 -15.56 23.38
C SER A 76 -19.91 -15.24 21.91
N LEU A 77 -18.73 -14.70 21.55
CA LEU A 77 -18.37 -14.43 20.17
C LEU A 77 -18.28 -15.72 19.33
N LYS A 78 -17.71 -16.80 19.87
CA LYS A 78 -17.64 -18.09 19.19
C LYS A 78 -19.03 -18.63 18.84
N ALA A 79 -20.00 -18.49 19.73
CA ALA A 79 -21.39 -18.87 19.48
C ALA A 79 -21.99 -18.05 18.33
N LEU A 80 -21.81 -16.72 18.34
CA LEU A 80 -22.29 -15.81 17.29
C LEU A 80 -21.63 -16.09 15.93
N VAL A 81 -20.32 -16.32 15.90
CA VAL A 81 -19.60 -16.62 14.67
C VAL A 81 -20.03 -17.97 14.09
N ASN A 82 -20.30 -18.95 14.95
CA ASN A 82 -20.82 -20.24 14.52
C ASN A 82 -22.22 -20.10 13.93
N ASP A 83 -23.11 -19.35 14.60
CA ASP A 83 -24.46 -19.05 14.12
C ASP A 83 -24.44 -18.33 12.76
N PHE A 84 -23.59 -17.31 12.60
CA PHE A 84 -23.38 -16.64 11.32
C PHE A 84 -22.87 -17.58 10.24
N ALA A 85 -21.90 -18.45 10.56
CA ALA A 85 -21.32 -19.37 9.61
C ALA A 85 -22.31 -20.44 9.11
N THR A 86 -23.33 -20.77 9.91
CA THR A 86 -24.36 -21.76 9.55
C THR A 86 -25.61 -21.15 8.91
N HIS A 87 -25.93 -19.90 9.23
CA HIS A 87 -27.16 -19.24 8.78
C HIS A 87 -26.92 -18.21 7.68
N GLU A 88 -26.72 -16.93 8.02
CA GLU A 88 -26.68 -15.84 7.05
C GLU A 88 -25.38 -15.79 6.22
N GLY A 89 -24.26 -16.21 6.80
CA GLY A 89 -22.93 -16.11 6.21
C GLY A 89 -22.79 -16.78 4.84
N PRO A 90 -23.25 -18.03 4.64
CA PRO A 90 -23.22 -18.69 3.34
C PRO A 90 -23.95 -17.92 2.23
N GLU A 91 -25.11 -17.33 2.53
CA GLU A 91 -25.90 -16.57 1.55
C GLU A 91 -25.23 -15.24 1.21
N LEU A 92 -24.72 -14.52 2.21
CA LEU A 92 -23.96 -13.29 2.00
C LEU A 92 -22.66 -13.54 1.23
N GLN A 93 -21.95 -14.64 1.52
CA GLN A 93 -20.76 -15.05 0.79
C GLN A 93 -21.10 -15.35 -0.68
N ARG A 94 -22.24 -16.01 -0.95
CA ARG A 94 -22.72 -16.31 -2.30
C ARG A 94 -22.98 -15.01 -3.07
N GLU A 95 -23.70 -14.07 -2.48
CA GLU A 95 -23.99 -12.77 -3.09
C GLU A 95 -22.72 -11.95 -3.33
N LEU A 96 -21.76 -11.96 -2.40
CA LEU A 96 -20.46 -11.31 -2.56
C LEU A 96 -19.68 -11.88 -3.76
N VAL A 97 -19.65 -13.20 -3.91
CA VAL A 97 -19.00 -13.87 -5.04
C VAL A 97 -19.71 -13.54 -6.36
N LEU A 98 -21.04 -13.52 -6.39
CA LEU A 98 -21.80 -13.12 -7.58
C LEU A 98 -21.59 -11.64 -7.93
N HIS A 99 -21.49 -10.76 -6.94
CA HIS A 99 -21.15 -9.36 -7.16
C HIS A 99 -19.76 -9.22 -7.79
N ASP A 100 -18.76 -9.94 -7.28
CA ASP A 100 -17.40 -9.95 -7.82
C ASP A 100 -17.36 -10.49 -9.26
N GLN A 101 -18.08 -11.57 -9.54
CA GLN A 101 -18.16 -12.15 -10.90
C GLN A 101 -18.82 -11.23 -11.92
N ARG A 102 -19.77 -10.39 -11.49
CA ARG A 102 -20.41 -9.37 -12.35
C ARG A 102 -19.51 -8.17 -12.63
N ASN A 103 -18.47 -7.93 -11.81
CA ASN A 103 -17.62 -6.74 -11.85
C ASN A 103 -16.14 -7.11 -12.04
N LEU A 104 -15.80 -7.64 -13.21
CA LEU A 104 -14.45 -8.16 -13.49
C LEU A 104 -13.37 -7.09 -13.63
N GLN A 105 -13.78 -5.85 -13.92
CA GLN A 105 -12.92 -4.68 -14.13
C GLN A 105 -12.39 -4.05 -12.84
N THR A 106 -12.86 -4.51 -11.67
CA THR A 106 -12.49 -3.98 -10.36
C THR A 106 -12.34 -5.12 -9.35
N SER A 107 -12.07 -4.77 -8.09
CA SER A 107 -12.08 -5.71 -6.97
C SER A 107 -13.35 -5.53 -6.14
N PHE A 108 -13.83 -6.62 -5.53
CA PHE A 108 -15.05 -6.62 -4.71
C PHE A 108 -15.05 -5.59 -3.55
N ILE A 109 -13.87 -5.14 -3.11
CA ILE A 109 -13.71 -4.27 -1.94
C ILE A 109 -13.53 -2.80 -2.29
N SER A 110 -13.17 -2.47 -3.54
CA SER A 110 -12.72 -1.11 -3.87
C SER A 110 -13.79 -0.05 -3.59
N GLU A 111 -15.01 -0.27 -4.07
CA GLU A 111 -16.12 0.67 -3.92
C GLU A 111 -16.58 0.79 -2.46
N PRO A 112 -16.89 -0.31 -1.74
CA PRO A 112 -17.21 -0.23 -0.31
C PRO A 112 -16.13 0.46 0.52
N TRP A 113 -14.85 0.24 0.18
CA TRP A 113 -13.75 0.88 0.89
C TRP A 113 -13.71 2.39 0.66
N PHE A 114 -13.95 2.87 -0.56
CA PHE A 114 -14.08 4.30 -0.82
C PHE A 114 -15.28 4.91 -0.09
N ASP A 115 -16.42 4.20 -0.07
CA ASP A 115 -17.62 4.68 0.59
C ASP A 115 -17.40 4.88 2.09
N VAL A 116 -16.63 4.03 2.76
CA VAL A 116 -16.23 4.22 4.18
C VAL A 116 -15.55 5.58 4.40
N TYR A 117 -14.66 6.01 3.50
CA TYR A 117 -13.99 7.31 3.66
C TYR A 117 -14.87 8.50 3.23
N LEU A 118 -15.70 8.33 2.21
CA LEU A 118 -16.49 9.42 1.64
C LEU A 118 -17.78 9.69 2.43
N SER A 119 -18.32 8.68 3.10
CA SER A 119 -19.53 8.79 3.91
C SER A 119 -19.27 9.29 5.34
N ASP A 120 -18.07 9.04 5.88
CA ASP A 120 -17.72 9.48 7.23
C ASP A 120 -17.69 11.01 7.33
N ARG A 121 -18.22 11.53 8.45
CA ARG A 121 -18.34 12.95 8.74
C ARG A 121 -17.26 13.45 9.70
N ALA A 122 -16.37 12.57 10.16
CA ALA A 122 -15.23 12.95 10.97
C ALA A 122 -14.28 13.90 10.20
N PRO A 123 -13.71 14.92 10.86
CA PRO A 123 -12.83 15.87 10.20
C PRO A 123 -11.53 15.20 9.73
N CYS A 124 -11.12 15.47 8.48
CA CYS A 124 -9.93 14.85 7.86
C CYS A 124 -8.57 15.12 8.54
N PRO A 125 -8.24 16.33 9.03
CA PRO A 125 -6.88 16.69 9.47
C PRO A 125 -6.27 15.87 10.63
N VAL A 126 -7.06 15.03 11.29
CA VAL A 126 -6.58 14.15 12.39
C VAL A 126 -6.97 12.69 12.14
N ASN A 127 -8.18 12.45 11.61
CA ASN A 127 -8.72 11.10 11.51
C ASN A 127 -8.22 10.34 10.27
N TYR A 128 -7.87 11.03 9.18
CA TYR A 128 -7.54 10.36 7.92
C TYR A 128 -6.25 10.83 7.24
N ASN A 129 -5.85 12.09 7.40
CA ASN A 129 -4.73 12.63 6.62
C ASN A 129 -3.39 12.37 7.32
N PRO A 130 -2.62 11.31 6.96
CA PRO A 130 -1.25 11.19 7.43
C PRO A 130 -0.38 12.25 6.75
N PHE A 131 0.77 12.53 7.37
CA PHE A 131 1.83 13.29 6.71
C PHE A 131 3.15 12.51 6.76
N MET A 132 4.01 12.79 5.78
CA MET A 132 5.39 12.33 5.76
C MET A 132 6.30 13.55 5.74
N VAL A 133 7.46 13.44 6.39
CA VAL A 133 8.47 14.50 6.42
C VAL A 133 9.68 14.03 5.63
N TYR A 134 10.20 14.89 4.75
CA TYR A 134 11.44 14.61 4.05
C TYR A 134 12.63 14.70 5.01
N ALA A 135 13.62 13.83 4.80
CA ALA A 135 14.92 14.02 5.44
C ALA A 135 15.53 15.35 4.94
N PRO A 136 16.29 16.06 5.80
CA PRO A 136 17.01 17.25 5.37
C PRO A 136 18.01 16.89 4.27
N ASP A 137 18.29 17.85 3.39
CA ASP A 137 19.32 17.68 2.37
C ASP A 137 20.69 17.51 3.05
N PRO A 138 21.51 16.51 2.65
CA PRO A 138 22.87 16.35 3.18
C PRO A 138 23.74 17.60 3.03
N GLN A 139 23.47 18.43 2.02
CA GLN A 139 24.10 19.72 1.81
C GLN A 139 23.28 20.80 2.52
N LYS A 140 23.83 21.32 3.63
CA LYS A 140 23.16 22.30 4.51
C LYS A 140 22.60 23.51 3.75
N GLU A 141 23.29 23.96 2.70
CA GLU A 141 22.92 25.11 1.87
C GLU A 141 21.58 24.95 1.14
N TYR A 142 21.14 23.72 0.88
CA TYR A 142 19.86 23.41 0.22
C TYR A 142 18.68 23.29 1.21
N ASN A 143 18.96 23.35 2.52
CA ASN A 143 17.94 23.43 3.56
C ASN A 143 17.50 24.86 3.87
N ASP A 144 18.06 25.87 3.17
CA ASP A 144 17.49 27.22 3.17
C ASP A 144 16.04 27.16 2.68
N GLN A 145 15.13 27.90 3.32
CA GLN A 145 13.68 27.76 3.11
C GLN A 145 13.31 27.86 1.63
N VAL A 146 13.84 28.85 0.91
CA VAL A 146 13.50 29.07 -0.50
C VAL A 146 13.99 27.90 -1.35
N LYS A 147 15.24 27.46 -1.16
CA LYS A 147 15.82 26.33 -1.91
C LYS A 147 15.12 25.02 -1.57
N PHE A 148 14.83 24.79 -0.30
CA PHE A 148 14.16 23.60 0.21
C PHE A 148 12.76 23.42 -0.39
N TYR A 149 12.06 24.50 -0.74
CA TYR A 149 10.76 24.41 -1.43
C TYR A 149 10.86 24.44 -2.95
N VAL A 150 11.71 25.31 -3.52
CA VAL A 150 11.78 25.48 -4.98
C VAL A 150 12.24 24.22 -5.69
N PHE A 151 13.29 23.55 -5.20
CA PHE A 151 13.82 22.36 -5.88
C PHE A 151 12.83 21.17 -5.88
N PRO A 152 12.15 20.85 -4.76
CA PRO A 152 11.11 19.83 -4.76
C PRO A 152 9.90 20.19 -5.63
N VAL A 153 9.44 21.45 -5.63
CA VAL A 153 8.32 21.87 -6.50
C VAL A 153 8.70 21.68 -7.97
N LEU A 154 9.90 22.11 -8.37
CA LEU A 154 10.40 21.87 -9.72
C LEU A 154 10.53 20.38 -10.04
N ARG A 155 10.80 19.53 -9.07
CA ARG A 155 10.83 18.08 -9.25
C ARG A 155 9.43 17.46 -9.38
N CYS A 156 8.43 17.99 -8.69
CA CYS A 156 7.04 17.52 -8.74
C CYS A 156 6.37 17.76 -10.09
N VAL A 157 6.78 18.79 -10.84
CA VAL A 157 6.22 19.11 -12.16
C VAL A 157 6.90 18.37 -13.31
N LYS A 158 7.98 17.65 -13.05
CA LYS A 158 8.68 16.86 -14.07
C LYS A 158 7.95 15.54 -14.34
N HIS A 159 8.03 15.07 -15.58
CA HIS A 159 7.43 13.84 -16.06
C HIS A 159 8.19 12.58 -15.57
N TYR A 160 7.50 11.44 -15.51
CA TYR A 160 8.03 10.13 -15.12
C TYR A 160 7.88 9.11 -16.25
#